data_AF-A0A2N2FGD0-F1
#
_entry.id   AF-A0A2N2FGD0-F1
#
_cell.length_a   1.000
_cell.length_b   1.000
_cell.length_c   1.000
_cell.angle_alpha   90.00
_cell.angle_beta   90.00
_cell.angle_gamma   90.00
#
_symmetry.space_group_name_H-M   'P 1'
#
loop_
_entity.id
_entity.type
_entity.pdbx_description
1 polymer ?
#
loop_
_entity_poly.entity_id
_entity_poly.type
_entity_poly.pdbx_seq_one_letter_code
_entity_poly.pdbx_strand_id
1 'polypeptide(L)'
;MTRRAATILLSLIVLCALAMPAWAESKHAPSTHAKDLRAAGDLVPFVPPQAVLSALFTADEDAPKGIYGPVSAYMKTRACPASWLIEKGELARIQRLAALKDAPPYEFSLTLEEDCPGTVTHSVFVTSPGSTPEAWLKWRSQFHGRKAAGHYGAALEGLKKAEAAGLAPTAELRFVSVNGELVMQNLEDRLRAEGRLAPVFDLVKGERTGR
;
A
#
# COMPACT_ATOMS: atom_id res chain seq x y z
N MET A 1 -64.36 13.61 -3.28
CA MET A 1 -63.78 12.99 -2.07
C MET A 1 -62.63 12.07 -2.45
N THR A 2 -61.47 12.33 -1.85
CA THR A 2 -60.38 11.40 -1.50
C THR A 2 -59.80 10.45 -2.57
N ARG A 3 -58.79 10.92 -3.31
CA ARG A 3 -57.63 10.11 -3.74
C ARG A 3 -56.34 10.94 -3.64
N ARG A 4 -55.92 11.22 -2.40
CA ARG A 4 -54.59 11.76 -2.05
C ARG A 4 -54.13 11.04 -0.79
N ALA A 5 -53.67 9.79 -0.89
CA ALA A 5 -53.17 9.05 0.28
C ALA A 5 -52.37 7.78 -0.06
N ALA A 6 -51.68 7.70 -1.21
CA ALA A 6 -50.98 6.47 -1.60
C ALA A 6 -49.57 6.72 -2.16
N THR A 7 -48.87 7.75 -1.68
CA THR A 7 -47.51 8.05 -2.18
C THR A 7 -46.53 8.55 -1.12
N ILE A 8 -46.83 8.41 0.18
CA ILE A 8 -45.98 8.93 1.28
C ILE A 8 -45.64 7.84 2.32
N LEU A 9 -45.81 6.56 1.97
CA LEU A 9 -45.43 5.44 2.83
C LEU A 9 -44.53 4.42 2.12
N LEU A 10 -43.66 4.91 1.23
CA LEU A 10 -42.41 4.22 0.84
C LEU A 10 -41.21 5.05 1.29
N SER A 11 -41.37 5.58 2.49
CA SER A 11 -40.33 6.05 3.37
C SER A 11 -39.47 4.86 3.80
N LEU A 12 -38.18 5.12 3.97
CA LEU A 12 -37.43 4.70 5.14
C LEU A 12 -36.68 3.35 5.19
N ILE A 13 -36.46 2.63 4.08
CA ILE A 13 -35.59 1.42 4.14
C ILE A 13 -34.31 1.50 3.27
N VAL A 14 -34.24 2.41 2.28
CA VAL A 14 -33.08 2.47 1.37
C VAL A 14 -32.08 3.61 1.70
N LEU A 15 -32.16 4.20 2.90
CA LEU A 15 -31.25 5.28 3.33
C LEU A 15 -30.42 4.94 4.58
N CYS A 16 -30.23 3.65 4.89
CA CYS A 16 -29.39 3.19 6.01
C CYS A 16 -28.24 2.23 5.61
N ALA A 17 -28.04 1.96 4.32
CA ALA A 17 -27.01 1.01 3.86
C ALA A 17 -25.71 1.66 3.34
N LEU A 18 -25.55 2.99 3.47
CA LEU A 18 -24.28 3.69 3.25
C LEU A 18 -23.64 4.15 4.57
N ALA A 19 -23.87 3.40 5.65
CA ALA A 19 -22.88 3.32 6.71
C ALA A 19 -21.68 2.54 6.17
N MET A 20 -20.90 3.19 5.29
CA MET A 20 -19.52 2.77 5.09
C MET A 20 -18.90 2.66 6.49
N PRO A 21 -18.19 1.56 6.81
CA PRO A 21 -17.44 1.55 8.04
C PRO A 21 -16.51 2.78 7.94
N ALA A 22 -16.62 3.70 8.87
CA ALA A 22 -15.55 4.65 9.10
C ALA A 22 -14.38 3.79 9.58
N TRP A 23 -13.55 3.32 8.64
CA TRP A 23 -12.29 2.66 8.98
C TRP A 23 -11.54 3.69 9.80
N ALA A 24 -11.33 3.36 11.07
CA ALA A 24 -10.92 4.28 12.08
C ALA A 24 -9.67 5.05 11.64
N GLU A 25 -9.83 6.32 11.29
CA GLU A 25 -8.76 7.28 11.45
C GLU A 25 -8.29 7.17 12.90
N SER A 26 -6.97 7.07 13.08
CA SER A 26 -6.36 7.23 14.40
C SER A 26 -6.89 8.53 15.00
N LYS A 27 -7.73 8.42 16.05
CA LYS A 27 -8.22 9.59 16.81
C LYS A 27 -7.10 10.29 17.59
N HIS A 28 -5.86 9.80 17.51
CA HIS A 28 -4.71 10.45 18.11
C HIS A 28 -4.23 11.61 17.24
N ALA A 29 -4.18 12.79 17.83
CA ALA A 29 -3.50 13.91 17.23
C ALA A 29 -2.00 13.56 17.07
N PRO A 30 -1.37 13.89 15.93
CA PRO A 30 0.05 13.62 15.74
C PRO A 30 0.89 14.41 16.74
N SER A 31 2.00 13.80 17.18
CA SER A 31 3.03 14.45 17.99
C SER A 31 3.62 15.67 17.26
N THR A 32 4.26 16.57 18.00
CA THR A 32 4.97 17.72 17.39
C THR A 32 6.01 17.24 16.37
N HIS A 33 6.76 16.19 16.72
CA HIS A 33 7.76 15.65 15.82
C HIS A 33 7.15 15.07 14.54
N ALA A 34 6.03 14.32 14.63
CA ALA A 34 5.30 13.85 13.47
C ALA A 34 4.79 15.01 12.61
N LYS A 35 4.27 16.08 13.21
CA LYS A 35 3.83 17.28 12.47
C LYS A 35 4.98 17.92 11.69
N ASP A 36 6.15 18.06 12.31
CA ASP A 36 7.32 18.65 11.66
C ASP A 36 7.80 17.81 10.46
N LEU A 37 7.87 16.48 10.63
CA LEU A 37 8.23 15.57 9.56
C LEU A 37 7.20 15.56 8.42
N ARG A 38 5.91 15.60 8.76
CA ARG A 38 4.84 15.73 7.75
C ARG A 38 4.98 17.03 6.96
N ALA A 39 5.26 18.15 7.63
CA ALA A 39 5.48 19.44 6.96
C ALA A 39 6.71 19.41 6.05
N ALA A 40 7.81 18.81 6.50
CA ALA A 40 9.03 18.68 5.70
C ALA A 40 8.84 17.82 4.44
N GLY A 41 8.00 16.79 4.49
CA GLY A 41 7.68 15.91 3.37
C GLY A 41 6.44 16.29 2.56
N ASP A 42 5.83 17.46 2.82
CA ASP A 42 4.51 17.87 2.26
C ASP A 42 3.45 16.76 2.34
N LEU A 43 3.46 16.01 3.45
CA LEU A 43 2.61 14.87 3.69
C LEU A 43 1.27 15.30 4.28
N VAL A 44 0.19 14.85 3.64
CA VAL A 44 -1.19 15.10 4.08
C VAL A 44 -1.90 13.78 4.41
N PRO A 45 -2.88 13.78 5.33
CA PRO A 45 -3.71 12.61 5.59
C PRO A 45 -4.36 12.07 4.32
N PHE A 46 -4.38 10.75 4.19
CA PHE A 46 -4.96 10.07 3.05
C PHE A 46 -5.67 8.80 3.50
N VAL A 47 -6.80 8.50 2.87
CA VAL A 47 -7.51 7.22 3.07
C VAL A 47 -7.20 6.33 1.87
N PRO A 48 -6.35 5.29 2.04
CA PRO A 48 -6.00 4.42 0.92
C PRO A 48 -7.24 3.70 0.38
N PRO A 49 -7.38 3.59 -0.96
CA PRO A 49 -8.40 2.75 -1.55
C PRO A 49 -8.30 1.31 -1.05
N GLN A 50 -9.43 0.61 -0.95
CA GLN A 50 -9.46 -0.77 -0.46
C GLN A 50 -8.53 -1.71 -1.24
N ALA A 51 -8.40 -1.50 -2.56
CA ALA A 51 -7.50 -2.27 -3.42
C ALA A 51 -6.04 -2.19 -2.94
N VAL A 52 -5.60 -1.04 -2.41
CA VAL A 52 -4.26 -0.86 -1.85
C VAL A 52 -4.14 -1.60 -0.51
N LEU A 53 -5.14 -1.48 0.37
CA LEU A 53 -5.11 -2.15 1.68
C LEU A 53 -5.15 -3.69 1.58
N SER A 54 -5.74 -4.22 0.51
CA SER A 54 -5.76 -5.65 0.19
C SER A 54 -4.55 -6.13 -0.61
N ALA A 55 -3.73 -5.21 -1.15
CA ALA A 55 -2.59 -5.56 -1.97
C ALA A 55 -1.59 -6.39 -1.16
N LEU A 56 -1.15 -7.50 -1.74
CA LEU A 56 0.05 -8.20 -1.26
C LEU A 56 1.28 -7.36 -1.63
N PHE A 57 2.32 -7.42 -0.82
CA PHE A 57 3.51 -6.60 -1.04
C PHE A 57 4.81 -7.37 -1.02
N THR A 58 5.80 -6.87 -1.77
CA THR A 58 7.22 -7.25 -1.63
C THR A 58 7.95 -6.18 -0.82
N ALA A 59 9.16 -6.49 -0.32
CA ALA A 59 9.97 -5.54 0.48
C ALA A 59 11.42 -5.46 0.00
N ASP A 60 11.63 -5.66 -1.30
CA ASP A 60 12.91 -5.46 -1.98
C ASP A 60 12.59 -5.04 -3.42
N GLU A 61 13.19 -3.95 -3.87
CA GLU A 61 12.95 -3.42 -5.21
C GLU A 61 13.58 -4.30 -6.29
N ASP A 62 14.73 -4.92 -5.98
CA ASP A 62 15.58 -5.56 -6.97
C ASP A 62 15.39 -7.07 -7.01
N ALA A 63 15.45 -7.71 -5.85
CA ALA A 63 15.45 -9.16 -5.73
C ALA A 63 14.56 -9.62 -4.57
N PRO A 64 13.24 -9.36 -4.62
CA PRO A 64 12.32 -9.79 -3.58
C PRO A 64 12.34 -11.32 -3.46
N LYS A 65 12.49 -11.79 -2.23
CA LYS A 65 12.49 -13.22 -1.88
C LYS A 65 11.15 -13.65 -1.31
N GLY A 66 10.37 -12.71 -0.77
CA GLY A 66 9.06 -12.97 -0.18
C GLY A 66 7.96 -12.08 -0.74
N ILE A 67 6.77 -12.66 -0.91
CA ILE A 67 5.52 -11.90 -0.93
C ILE A 67 4.93 -11.97 0.46
N TYR A 68 4.61 -10.81 1.01
CA TYR A 68 3.97 -10.66 2.30
C TYR A 68 2.45 -10.54 2.13
N GLY A 69 1.73 -10.73 3.23
CA GLY A 69 0.28 -10.58 3.26
C GLY A 69 -0.20 -9.17 2.89
N PRO A 70 -1.51 -8.90 3.03
CA PRO A 70 -2.07 -7.60 2.68
C PRO A 70 -1.35 -6.44 3.37
N VAL A 71 -1.23 -5.28 2.73
CA VAL A 71 -0.70 -4.03 3.34
C VAL A 71 -1.42 -3.70 4.67
N SER A 72 -2.73 -3.96 4.74
CA SER A 72 -3.49 -3.81 5.99
C SER A 72 -3.02 -4.73 7.12
N ALA A 73 -2.45 -5.91 6.82
CA ALA A 73 -1.83 -6.77 7.83
C ALA A 73 -0.54 -6.12 8.37
N TYR A 74 0.25 -5.45 7.51
CA TYR A 74 1.42 -4.69 7.94
C TYR A 74 1.03 -3.57 8.91
N MET A 75 0.00 -2.78 8.58
CA MET A 75 -0.53 -1.74 9.46
C MET A 75 -0.95 -2.29 10.83
N LYS A 76 -1.61 -3.45 10.88
CA LYS A 76 -2.04 -4.08 12.14
C LYS A 76 -0.89 -4.52 13.05
N THR A 77 0.33 -4.62 12.52
CA THR A 77 1.52 -4.99 13.32
C THR A 77 2.20 -3.81 13.99
N ARG A 78 1.76 -2.58 13.70
CA ARG A 78 2.29 -1.37 14.32
C ARG A 78 1.89 -1.33 15.78
N ALA A 79 2.85 -0.98 16.65
CA ALA A 79 2.67 -0.95 18.10
C ALA A 79 2.10 0.39 18.59
N CYS A 80 2.26 1.45 17.79
CA CYS A 80 1.80 2.79 18.10
C CYS A 80 0.69 3.24 17.15
N PRO A 81 -0.01 4.35 17.44
CA PRO A 81 -0.98 4.92 16.51
C PRO A 81 -0.38 5.12 15.13
N ALA A 82 -1.07 4.59 14.11
CA ALA A 82 -0.62 4.65 12.74
C ALA A 82 -1.58 5.45 11.86
N SER A 83 -1.04 6.22 10.93
CA SER A 83 -1.80 7.07 10.00
C SER A 83 -1.30 6.91 8.58
N TRP A 84 -2.23 6.87 7.62
CA TRP A 84 -1.90 6.90 6.20
C TRP A 84 -1.75 8.33 5.72
N LEU A 85 -0.66 8.57 5.01
CA LEU A 85 -0.29 9.86 4.45
C LEU A 85 0.06 9.70 2.97
N ILE A 86 -0.04 10.80 2.25
CA ILE A 86 0.41 10.93 0.85
C ILE A 86 1.10 12.28 0.69
N GLU A 87 2.09 12.35 -0.19
CA GLU A 87 2.63 13.64 -0.61
C GLU A 87 1.56 14.43 -1.36
N LYS A 88 1.43 15.73 -1.07
CA LYS A 88 0.41 16.60 -1.69
C LYS A 88 0.52 16.66 -3.22
N GLY A 89 1.74 16.70 -3.76
CA GLY A 89 1.98 16.67 -5.21
C GLY A 89 1.49 15.36 -5.84
N GLU A 90 1.74 14.24 -5.16
CA GLU A 90 1.29 12.92 -5.58
C GLU A 90 -0.24 12.79 -5.51
N LEU A 91 -0.88 13.30 -4.45
CA LEU A 91 -2.33 13.36 -4.34
C LEU A 91 -2.96 14.11 -5.51
N ALA A 92 -2.43 15.29 -5.85
CA ALA A 92 -2.90 16.07 -6.97
C ALA A 92 -2.73 15.32 -8.31
N ARG A 93 -1.62 14.58 -8.47
CA ARG A 93 -1.35 13.76 -9.66
C ARG A 93 -2.36 12.61 -9.79
N ILE A 94 -2.57 11.83 -8.73
CA ILE A 94 -3.49 10.68 -8.79
C ILE A 94 -4.94 11.13 -8.96
N GLN A 95 -5.35 12.25 -8.37
CA GLN A 95 -6.68 12.81 -8.58
C GLN A 95 -6.90 13.24 -10.04
N ARG A 96 -5.88 13.85 -10.66
CA ARG A 96 -5.92 14.19 -12.09
C ARG A 96 -6.03 12.95 -12.96
N LEU A 97 -5.24 11.92 -12.68
CA LEU A 97 -5.27 10.67 -13.43
C LEU A 97 -6.59 9.94 -13.25
N ALA A 98 -7.13 9.88 -12.03
CA ALA A 98 -8.43 9.28 -11.73
C ALA A 98 -9.61 9.97 -12.45
N ALA A 99 -9.46 11.23 -12.85
CA ALA A 99 -10.46 11.96 -13.64
C ALA A 99 -10.41 11.63 -15.15
N LEU A 100 -9.38 10.92 -15.63
CA LEU A 100 -9.28 10.50 -17.03
C LEU A 100 -10.07 9.20 -17.24
N LYS A 101 -10.94 9.19 -18.25
CA LYS A 101 -11.80 8.04 -18.60
C LYS A 101 -11.00 6.77 -18.92
N ASP A 102 -9.82 6.93 -19.51
CA ASP A 102 -8.93 5.85 -19.95
C ASP A 102 -7.51 6.07 -19.40
N ALA A 103 -7.42 6.42 -18.11
CA ALA A 103 -6.13 6.59 -17.46
C ALA A 103 -5.28 5.31 -17.63
N PRO A 104 -4.03 5.40 -18.11
CA PRO A 104 -3.15 4.25 -18.08
C PRO A 104 -2.93 3.82 -16.63
N PRO A 105 -2.66 2.52 -16.35
CA PRO A 105 -2.22 2.09 -15.03
C PRO A 105 -1.08 2.97 -14.55
N TYR A 106 -1.15 3.40 -13.29
CA TYR A 106 -0.13 4.27 -12.69
C TYR A 106 0.24 3.76 -11.32
N GLU A 107 1.53 3.86 -11.01
CA GLU A 107 2.02 3.67 -9.65
C GLU A 107 1.81 4.95 -8.86
N PHE A 108 1.65 4.83 -7.54
CA PHE A 108 1.76 5.96 -6.63
C PHE A 108 2.30 5.56 -5.27
N SER A 109 2.86 6.52 -4.55
CA SER A 109 3.45 6.30 -3.23
C SER A 109 2.51 6.69 -2.10
N LEU A 110 2.47 5.88 -1.04
CA LEU A 110 1.79 6.16 0.22
C LEU A 110 2.75 5.95 1.39
N THR A 111 2.57 6.74 2.43
CA THR A 111 3.37 6.64 3.65
C THR A 111 2.49 6.16 4.79
N LEU A 112 2.84 5.04 5.41
CA LEU A 112 2.32 4.67 6.72
C LEU A 112 3.21 5.29 7.78
N GLU A 113 2.68 6.26 8.52
CA GLU A 113 3.33 6.81 9.69
C GLU A 113 2.94 6.03 10.94
N GLU A 114 3.93 5.62 11.73
CA GLU A 114 3.78 5.10 13.09
C GLU A 114 4.41 6.11 14.06
N ASP A 115 3.58 6.73 14.91
CA ASP A 115 3.98 7.80 15.83
C ASP A 115 4.06 7.26 17.27
N CYS A 116 5.27 6.87 17.67
CA CYS A 116 5.58 6.39 19.01
C CYS A 116 6.18 7.52 19.87
N PRO A 117 6.13 7.41 21.21
CA PRO A 117 6.83 8.35 22.09
C PRO A 117 8.33 8.48 21.73
N GLY A 118 8.73 9.66 21.24
CA GLY A 118 10.11 9.96 20.87
C GLY A 118 10.60 9.31 19.56
N THR A 119 9.73 8.67 18.79
CA THR A 119 10.12 8.05 17.52
C THR A 119 8.97 8.05 16.52
N VAL A 120 9.21 8.58 15.33
CA VAL A 120 8.28 8.52 14.20
C VAL A 120 8.89 7.65 13.12
N THR A 121 8.18 6.60 12.71
CA THR A 121 8.60 5.74 11.60
C THR A 121 7.69 5.98 10.39
N HIS A 122 8.28 6.23 9.22
CA HIS A 122 7.55 6.27 7.95
C HIS A 122 7.89 5.04 7.12
N SER A 123 6.91 4.20 6.84
CA SER A 123 7.03 3.09 5.88
C SER A 123 6.39 3.50 4.55
N VAL A 124 7.19 3.61 3.50
CA VAL A 124 6.74 4.08 2.18
C VAL A 124 6.40 2.87 1.30
N PHE A 125 5.14 2.79 0.91
CA PHE A 125 4.62 1.82 -0.04
C PHE A 125 4.48 2.44 -1.42
N VAL A 126 4.99 1.79 -2.45
CA VAL A 126 4.64 2.08 -3.84
C VAL A 126 3.60 1.07 -4.28
N THR A 127 2.45 1.55 -4.72
CA THR A 127 1.31 0.72 -5.11
C THR A 127 1.01 0.90 -6.59
N SER A 128 0.73 -0.21 -7.26
CA SER A 128 0.33 -0.27 -8.66
C SER A 128 -0.86 -1.23 -8.78
N PRO A 129 -2.08 -0.78 -8.44
CA PRO A 129 -3.25 -1.65 -8.43
C PRO A 129 -3.50 -2.26 -9.81
N GLY A 130 -3.61 -3.60 -9.87
CA GLY A 130 -3.83 -4.32 -11.12
C GLY A 130 -2.59 -4.50 -12.00
N SER A 131 -1.39 -4.21 -11.48
CA SER A 131 -0.13 -4.52 -12.17
C SER A 131 0.09 -6.03 -12.30
N THR A 132 0.66 -6.45 -13.43
CA THR A 132 1.12 -7.83 -13.68
C THR A 132 2.63 -7.93 -13.52
N PRO A 133 3.21 -9.14 -13.40
CA PRO A 133 4.66 -9.32 -13.39
C PRO A 133 5.37 -8.71 -14.62
N GLU A 134 4.74 -8.74 -15.79
CA GLU A 134 5.27 -8.11 -17.01
C GLU A 134 5.23 -6.57 -16.91
N ALA A 135 4.16 -6.01 -16.35
CA ALA A 135 4.07 -4.57 -16.11
C ALA A 135 5.15 -4.12 -15.11
N TRP A 136 5.38 -4.91 -14.05
CA TRP A 136 6.46 -4.70 -13.08
C TRP A 136 7.84 -4.70 -13.74
N LEU A 137 8.15 -5.66 -14.61
CA LEU A 137 9.43 -5.68 -15.35
C LEU A 137 9.52 -4.51 -16.32
N LYS A 138 8.43 -4.18 -17.02
CA LYS A 138 8.38 -3.08 -17.99
C LYS A 138 8.71 -1.75 -17.33
N TRP A 139 8.20 -1.51 -16.11
CA TRP A 139 8.51 -0.32 -15.35
C TRP A 139 10.01 -0.22 -15.03
N ARG A 140 10.60 -1.28 -14.47
CA ARG A 140 12.04 -1.34 -14.15
C ARG A 140 12.95 -1.27 -15.36
N SER A 141 12.46 -1.74 -16.51
CA SER A 141 13.18 -1.63 -17.79
C SER A 141 13.37 -0.18 -18.25
N GLN A 142 12.60 0.78 -17.73
CA GLN A 142 12.81 2.20 -18.01
C GLN A 142 14.15 2.71 -17.45
N PHE A 143 14.63 2.12 -16.35
CA PHE A 143 15.88 2.52 -15.69
C PHE A 143 17.08 1.67 -16.13
N HIS A 144 16.87 0.37 -16.41
CA HIS A 144 17.96 -0.57 -16.72
C HIS A 144 18.05 -0.98 -18.20
N GLY A 145 17.10 -0.55 -19.03
CA GLY A 145 17.07 -0.84 -20.46
C GLY A 145 17.26 -2.33 -20.77
N ARG A 146 18.19 -2.65 -21.68
CA ARG A 146 18.47 -4.04 -22.10
C ARG A 146 19.03 -4.94 -20.98
N LYS A 147 19.53 -4.36 -19.88
CA LYS A 147 20.08 -5.13 -18.75
C LYS A 147 19.00 -5.59 -17.77
N ALA A 148 17.79 -5.03 -17.86
CA ALA A 148 16.70 -5.34 -16.93
C ALA A 148 16.40 -6.84 -16.84
N ALA A 149 16.42 -7.57 -17.95
CA ALA A 149 16.21 -9.02 -17.96
C ALA A 149 17.27 -9.79 -17.16
N GLY A 150 18.54 -9.36 -17.21
CA GLY A 150 19.62 -9.98 -16.45
C GLY A 150 19.54 -9.65 -14.96
N HIS A 151 19.10 -8.44 -14.61
CA HIS A 151 18.95 -7.99 -13.22
C HIS A 151 17.71 -8.58 -12.54
N TYR A 152 16.58 -8.62 -13.25
CA TYR A 152 15.27 -8.90 -12.68
C TYR A 152 14.66 -10.23 -13.13
N GLY A 153 15.34 -10.99 -14.00
CA GLY A 153 14.78 -12.22 -14.58
C GLY A 153 14.35 -13.25 -13.53
N ALA A 154 15.17 -13.48 -12.50
CA ALA A 154 14.82 -14.41 -11.42
C ALA A 154 13.60 -13.93 -10.61
N ALA A 155 13.54 -12.63 -10.30
CA ALA A 155 12.41 -12.02 -9.61
C ALA A 155 11.13 -12.14 -10.44
N LEU A 156 11.20 -11.87 -11.76
CA LEU A 156 10.08 -12.00 -12.68
C LEU A 156 9.49 -13.43 -12.66
N GLU A 157 10.34 -14.45 -12.75
CA GLU A 157 9.86 -15.84 -12.75
C GLU A 157 9.22 -16.23 -11.41
N GLY A 158 9.75 -15.73 -10.28
CA GLY A 158 9.10 -15.87 -8.98
C GLY A 158 7.72 -15.21 -8.95
N LEU A 159 7.62 -13.97 -9.46
CA LEU A 159 6.38 -13.20 -9.50
C LEU A 159 5.31 -13.86 -10.39
N LYS A 160 5.69 -14.42 -11.54
CA LYS A 160 4.78 -15.20 -12.40
C LYS A 160 4.25 -16.45 -11.70
N LYS A 161 5.09 -17.17 -10.96
CA LYS A 161 4.64 -18.33 -10.16
C LYS A 161 3.66 -17.90 -9.07
N ALA A 162 3.93 -16.78 -8.41
CA ALA A 162 3.03 -16.23 -7.40
C ALA A 162 1.69 -15.81 -8.00
N GLU A 163 1.69 -15.15 -9.16
CA GLU A 163 0.48 -14.81 -9.91
C GLU A 163 -0.32 -16.06 -10.28
N ALA A 164 0.32 -17.10 -10.81
CA ALA A 164 -0.31 -18.38 -11.11
C ALA A 164 -0.90 -19.06 -9.86
N ALA A 165 -0.37 -18.77 -8.67
CA ALA A 165 -0.88 -19.22 -7.38
C ALA A 165 -1.95 -18.29 -6.76
N GLY A 166 -2.37 -17.24 -7.47
CA GLY A 166 -3.35 -16.25 -7.03
C GLY A 166 -2.82 -15.26 -5.99
N LEU A 167 -1.50 -15.01 -5.97
CA LEU A 167 -0.79 -14.20 -5.00
C LEU A 167 0.05 -13.08 -5.63
N ALA A 168 -0.41 -12.50 -6.75
CA ALA A 168 0.30 -11.40 -7.39
C ALA A 168 0.41 -10.18 -6.45
N PRO A 169 1.64 -9.70 -6.13
CA PRO A 169 1.81 -8.48 -5.36
C PRO A 169 1.55 -7.26 -6.24
N THR A 170 0.82 -6.28 -5.69
CA THR A 170 0.52 -5.00 -6.35
C THR A 170 0.98 -3.81 -5.51
N ALA A 171 1.71 -4.08 -4.44
CA ALA A 171 2.39 -3.09 -3.62
C ALA A 171 3.84 -3.51 -3.35
N GLU A 172 4.66 -2.54 -2.97
CA GLU A 172 6.05 -2.72 -2.59
C GLU A 172 6.37 -1.80 -1.42
N LEU A 173 6.84 -2.35 -0.30
CA LEU A 173 7.45 -1.57 0.76
C LEU A 173 8.85 -1.18 0.27
N ARG A 174 9.01 0.07 -0.17
CA ARG A 174 10.24 0.51 -0.85
C ARG A 174 11.24 1.16 0.09
N PHE A 175 10.76 1.94 1.06
CA PHE A 175 11.63 2.62 2.02
C PHE A 175 11.04 2.58 3.42
N VAL A 176 11.91 2.61 4.42
CA VAL A 176 11.53 2.98 5.78
C VAL A 176 12.46 4.09 6.25
N SER A 177 11.90 5.13 6.84
CA SER A 177 12.67 6.13 7.59
C SER A 177 12.26 6.14 9.06
N VAL A 178 13.20 6.51 9.91
CA VAL A 178 12.99 6.69 11.36
C VAL A 178 13.46 8.09 11.71
N ASN A 179 12.58 8.90 12.27
CA ASN A 179 12.83 10.32 12.59
C ASN A 179 13.34 11.13 11.39
N GLY A 180 12.89 10.79 10.18
CA GLY A 180 13.32 11.43 8.93
C GLY A 180 14.58 10.85 8.30
N GLU A 181 15.28 9.93 8.97
CA GLU A 181 16.49 9.30 8.42
C GLU A 181 16.17 7.97 7.74
N LEU A 182 16.65 7.77 6.51
CA LEU A 182 16.44 6.52 5.77
C LEU A 182 17.17 5.35 6.43
N VAL A 183 16.45 4.24 6.58
CA VAL A 183 17.02 2.98 7.03
C VAL A 183 17.63 2.25 5.84
N MET A 184 18.95 2.10 5.85
CA MET A 184 19.72 1.46 4.79
C MET A 184 19.73 -0.08 4.87
N GLN A 185 19.09 -0.65 5.89
CA GLN A 185 18.96 -2.10 6.05
C GLN A 185 18.03 -2.68 4.96
N ASN A 186 18.33 -3.88 4.48
CA ASN A 186 17.40 -4.65 3.66
C ASN A 186 16.06 -4.83 4.41
N LEU A 187 14.96 -4.46 3.76
CA LEU A 187 13.65 -4.40 4.43
C LEU A 187 13.07 -5.79 4.69
N GLU A 188 13.38 -6.82 3.88
CA GLU A 188 12.99 -8.20 4.20
C GLU A 188 13.71 -8.73 5.45
N ASP A 189 15.00 -8.39 5.63
CA ASP A 189 15.73 -8.75 6.84
C ASP A 189 15.16 -8.01 8.06
N ARG A 190 14.77 -6.74 7.91
CA ARG A 190 14.08 -5.99 8.96
C ARG A 190 12.74 -6.62 9.32
N LEU A 191 11.88 -6.92 8.34
CA LEU A 191 10.59 -7.57 8.57
C LEU A 191 10.75 -8.91 9.29
N ARG A 192 11.78 -9.69 8.91
CA ARG A 192 12.14 -10.94 9.59
C ARG A 192 12.56 -10.71 11.04
N ALA A 193 13.40 -9.71 11.29
CA ALA A 193 13.87 -9.36 12.64
C ALA A 193 12.74 -8.84 13.54
N GLU A 194 11.78 -8.09 12.99
CA GLU A 194 10.58 -7.66 13.70
C GLU A 194 9.72 -8.87 14.11
N GLY A 195 9.71 -9.94 13.32
CA GLY A 195 9.05 -11.21 13.64
C GLY A 195 7.51 -11.14 13.67
N ARG A 196 6.92 -9.99 13.30
CA ARG A 196 5.48 -9.75 13.34
C ARG A 196 4.76 -10.15 12.05
N LEU A 197 5.51 -10.32 10.96
CA LEU A 197 5.01 -10.74 9.64
C LEU A 197 5.93 -11.79 9.05
N ALA A 198 5.31 -12.81 8.46
CA ALA A 198 5.99 -13.78 7.62
C ALA A 198 5.54 -13.58 6.17
N PRO A 199 6.40 -13.89 5.18
CA PRO A 199 5.93 -13.98 3.80
C PRO A 199 4.88 -15.09 3.69
N VAL A 200 3.88 -14.91 2.82
CA VAL A 200 2.86 -15.88 2.43
C VAL A 200 3.27 -16.72 1.21
N PHE A 201 4.31 -16.27 0.50
CA PHE A 201 4.90 -16.95 -0.65
C PHE A 201 6.41 -16.74 -0.68
N ASP A 202 7.16 -17.80 -0.96
CA ASP A 202 8.60 -17.78 -1.17
C ASP A 202 8.86 -17.67 -2.69
N LEU A 203 9.37 -16.51 -3.13
CA LEU A 203 9.63 -16.23 -4.55
C LEU A 203 10.83 -17.01 -5.08
N VAL A 204 11.76 -17.42 -4.22
CA VAL A 204 12.94 -18.19 -4.61
C VAL A 204 12.56 -19.63 -4.89
N LYS A 205 11.74 -20.23 -4.02
CA LYS A 205 11.22 -21.59 -4.19
C LYS A 205 10.03 -21.66 -5.15
N GLY A 206 9.27 -20.59 -5.25
CA GLY A 206 8.05 -20.53 -6.06
C GLY A 206 6.88 -21.28 -5.44
N GLU A 207 6.75 -21.23 -4.10
CA GLU A 207 5.71 -21.95 -3.36
C GLU A 207 5.14 -21.12 -2.21
N ARG A 208 3.91 -21.45 -1.80
CA ARG A 208 3.28 -20.86 -0.60
C ARG A 208 4.08 -21.24 0.64
N THR A 209 4.19 -20.31 1.58
CA THR A 209 4.76 -20.61 2.89
C THR A 209 3.69 -21.25 3.77
N GLY A 210 4.05 -22.31 4.50
CA GLY A 210 3.10 -23.12 5.29
C GLY A 210 2.71 -22.52 6.64
N ARG A 211 2.41 -21.23 6.72
CA ARG A 211 1.90 -20.60 7.95
C ARG A 211 0.49 -20.05 7.76
#